data_AF-A0A0K1QAM1-F1
#
_entry.id   AF-A0A0K1QAM1-F1
#
_cell.length_a   1.000
_cell.length_b   1.000
_cell.length_c   1.000
_cell.angle_alpha   90.00
_cell.angle_beta   90.00
_cell.angle_gamma   90.00
#
_symmetry.space_group_name_H-M   'P 1'
#
loop_
_entity.id
_entity.type
_entity.pdbx_description
1 polymer ?
#
loop_
_entity_poly.entity_id
_entity_poly.type
_entity_poly.pdbx_seq_one_letter_code
_entity_poly.pdbx_strand_id
1 'polypeptide(L)'
;MTIDLLVLGCGYTGSAVARLARSRGLSVLATVRTAARATPLRVEGFDVRITEALEPRDVEGLVSPKTQVVVAFPPDGQTDERLAPVCADAAAITYVSSTGVYGDLRGLIDDATPLPSVATERGARLLRAEQAWRACGATVLRCPAIYGRDRGLHVRIVSGAHRIPGDGTAFTSRIHVEDLAQLILAARNVRGETFVVGDRAPATQNEIADWVAKEYGVPRPPHVPVETVHETLRADRRIDGSRALAILGVTLIYPSYVDGMVKAPRVISG
;
A
#
# COMPACT_ATOMS: atom_id res chain seq x y z
N MET A 1 7.21 -19.72 20.82
CA MET A 1 7.34 -19.71 19.35
C MET A 1 7.98 -18.39 18.96
N THR A 2 9.03 -18.40 18.15
CA THR A 2 9.68 -17.14 17.73
C THR A 2 8.97 -16.63 16.48
N ILE A 3 8.59 -15.35 16.49
CA ILE A 3 7.91 -14.68 15.39
C ILE A 3 8.95 -13.83 14.67
N ASP A 4 9.20 -14.10 13.39
CA ASP A 4 10.14 -13.29 12.60
C ASP A 4 9.45 -12.03 12.09
N LEU A 5 8.17 -12.14 11.72
CA LEU A 5 7.38 -11.06 11.16
C LEU A 5 5.99 -10.98 11.79
N LEU A 6 5.68 -9.82 12.38
CA LEU A 6 4.36 -9.45 12.83
C LEU A 6 3.72 -8.48 11.82
N VAL A 7 2.58 -8.86 11.23
CA VAL A 7 1.82 -8.03 10.29
C VAL A 7 0.59 -7.46 10.98
N LEU A 8 0.61 -6.16 11.27
CA LEU A 8 -0.51 -5.40 11.82
C LEU A 8 -1.43 -4.94 10.68
N GLY A 9 -2.58 -5.60 10.53
CA GLY A 9 -3.52 -5.34 9.44
C GLY A 9 -3.25 -6.18 8.20
N CYS A 10 -3.52 -7.49 8.28
CA CYS A 10 -3.39 -8.43 7.18
C CYS A 10 -4.58 -8.38 6.21
N GLY A 11 -4.79 -7.20 5.63
CA GLY A 11 -5.70 -6.99 4.50
C GLY A 11 -5.02 -7.28 3.17
N TYR A 12 -5.37 -6.51 2.14
CA TYR A 12 -4.81 -6.66 0.80
C TYR A 12 -3.27 -6.65 0.79
N THR A 13 -2.66 -5.54 1.22
CA THR A 13 -1.19 -5.40 1.29
C THR A 13 -0.56 -6.36 2.28
N GLY A 14 -1.10 -6.47 3.50
CA GLY A 14 -0.53 -7.33 4.53
C GLY A 14 -0.51 -8.82 4.14
N SER A 15 -1.53 -9.29 3.40
CA SER A 15 -1.55 -10.67 2.90
C SER A 15 -0.47 -10.95 1.85
N ALA A 16 -0.18 -9.99 0.97
CA ALA A 16 0.92 -10.12 0.00
C ALA A 16 2.28 -10.15 0.70
N VAL A 17 2.48 -9.30 1.72
CA VAL A 17 3.69 -9.30 2.55
C VAL A 17 3.84 -10.63 3.29
N ALA A 18 2.78 -11.12 3.93
CA ALA A 18 2.81 -12.39 4.67
C ALA A 18 3.18 -13.57 3.77
N ARG A 19 2.59 -13.65 2.57
CA ARG A 19 2.91 -14.68 1.57
C ARG A 19 4.36 -14.62 1.11
N LEU A 20 4.86 -13.43 0.79
CA LEU A 20 6.25 -13.25 0.38
C LEU A 20 7.24 -13.55 1.52
N ALA A 21 6.91 -13.18 2.76
CA ALA A 21 7.73 -13.47 3.92
C ALA A 21 7.84 -14.98 4.17
N ARG A 22 6.71 -15.70 4.10
CA ARG A 22 6.69 -17.15 4.29
C ARG A 22 7.38 -17.89 3.14
N SER A 23 7.28 -17.43 1.90
CA SER A 23 8.05 -18.04 0.79
C SER A 23 9.56 -17.87 0.98
N ARG A 24 10.00 -16.91 1.81
CA ARG A 24 11.37 -16.73 2.26
C ARG A 24 11.69 -17.48 3.58
N GLY A 25 10.78 -18.33 4.05
CA GLY A 25 10.97 -19.16 5.24
C GLY A 25 10.74 -18.46 6.58
N LEU A 26 10.17 -17.25 6.60
CA LEU A 26 9.91 -16.50 7.83
C LEU A 26 8.64 -17.01 8.53
N SER A 27 8.69 -17.09 9.86
CA SER A 27 7.53 -17.28 10.72
C SER A 27 6.71 -16.00 10.78
N VAL A 28 5.43 -16.06 10.37
CA VAL A 28 4.55 -14.88 10.24
C VAL A 28 3.35 -15.01 11.16
N LEU A 29 3.15 -14.00 12.02
CA LEU A 29 1.91 -13.78 12.74
C LEU A 29 1.18 -12.58 12.14
N ALA A 30 -0.09 -12.75 11.77
CA ALA A 30 -0.92 -11.73 11.15
C ALA A 30 -2.08 -11.32 12.06
N THR A 31 -2.44 -10.04 12.07
CA THR A 31 -3.67 -9.55 12.72
C THR A 31 -4.76 -9.22 11.70
N VAL A 32 -6.01 -9.57 12.00
CA VAL A 32 -7.20 -9.23 11.19
C VAL A 32 -8.37 -8.88 12.09
N ARG A 33 -9.35 -8.14 11.58
CA ARG A 33 -10.52 -7.70 12.38
C ARG A 33 -11.62 -8.74 12.55
N THR A 34 -11.71 -9.73 11.67
CA THR A 34 -12.86 -10.64 11.65
C THR A 34 -12.46 -12.08 11.34
N ALA A 35 -13.26 -13.03 11.83
CA ALA A 35 -13.08 -14.45 11.53
C ALA A 35 -13.14 -14.72 10.01
N ALA A 36 -14.03 -14.05 9.29
CA ALA A 36 -14.16 -14.18 7.83
C ALA A 36 -12.85 -13.84 7.08
N ARG A 37 -12.05 -12.89 7.59
CA ARG A 37 -10.73 -12.58 7.03
C ARG A 37 -9.63 -13.54 7.49
N ALA A 38 -9.77 -14.13 8.68
CA ALA A 38 -8.81 -15.07 9.23
C ALA A 38 -8.86 -16.43 8.53
N THR A 39 -10.07 -16.92 8.20
CA THR A 39 -10.28 -18.24 7.60
C THR A 39 -9.39 -18.52 6.38
N PRO A 40 -9.38 -17.69 5.31
CA PRO A 40 -8.55 -17.97 4.14
C PRO A 40 -7.05 -17.97 4.48
N LEU A 41 -6.58 -17.06 5.33
CA LEU A 41 -5.18 -17.00 5.76
C LEU A 41 -4.77 -18.23 6.58
N ARG A 42 -5.66 -18.73 7.45
CA ARG A 42 -5.41 -19.95 8.23
C ARG A 42 -5.40 -21.20 7.34
N VAL A 43 -6.27 -21.26 6.34
CA VAL A 43 -6.25 -22.34 5.31
C VAL A 43 -4.95 -22.32 4.54
N GLU A 44 -4.42 -21.14 4.23
CA GLU A 44 -3.09 -21.01 3.62
C GLU A 44 -1.99 -21.47 4.58
N GLY A 45 -2.22 -21.49 5.90
CA GLY A 45 -1.29 -21.95 6.93
C GLY A 45 -0.59 -20.82 7.71
N PHE A 46 -1.20 -19.63 7.75
CA PHE A 46 -0.71 -18.53 8.59
C PHE A 46 -1.28 -18.59 10.00
N ASP A 47 -0.46 -18.20 10.97
CA ASP A 47 -0.96 -17.85 12.30
C ASP A 47 -1.67 -16.50 12.23
N VAL A 48 -2.93 -16.50 12.67
CA VAL A 48 -3.78 -15.31 12.58
C VAL A 48 -4.43 -15.03 13.92
N ARG A 49 -4.18 -13.83 14.44
CA ARG A 49 -4.88 -13.27 15.59
C ARG A 49 -6.04 -12.39 15.13
N ILE A 50 -7.24 -12.66 15.66
CA ILE A 50 -8.42 -11.85 15.36
C ILE A 50 -8.53 -10.77 16.43
N THR A 51 -8.52 -9.51 16.01
CA THR A 51 -8.58 -8.31 16.86
C THR A 51 -9.57 -7.32 16.23
N GLU A 52 -10.80 -7.27 16.74
CA GLU A 52 -11.85 -6.38 16.17
C GLU A 52 -11.39 -4.91 16.13
N ALA A 53 -10.84 -4.46 17.25
CA ALA A 53 -10.02 -3.26 17.36
C ALA A 53 -8.63 -3.71 17.82
N LEU A 54 -7.59 -3.22 17.14
CA LEU A 54 -6.21 -3.56 17.46
C LEU A 54 -5.74 -2.66 18.61
N GLU A 55 -5.44 -3.25 19.76
CA GLU A 55 -5.04 -2.55 20.98
C GLU A 55 -3.62 -2.94 21.41
N PRO A 56 -2.93 -2.13 22.24
CA PRO A 56 -1.56 -2.41 22.67
C PRO A 56 -1.36 -3.83 23.24
N ARG A 57 -2.29 -4.28 24.10
CA ARG A 57 -2.29 -5.64 24.69
C ARG A 57 -2.27 -6.78 23.67
N ASP A 58 -2.74 -6.54 22.44
CA ASP A 58 -2.77 -7.57 21.40
C ASP A 58 -1.40 -7.79 20.75
N VAL A 59 -0.53 -6.78 20.88
CA VAL A 59 0.82 -6.66 20.30
C VAL A 59 1.90 -6.87 21.36
N GLU A 60 1.65 -6.44 22.60
CA GLU A 60 2.53 -6.66 23.74
C GLU A 60 2.91 -8.14 23.89
N GLY A 61 4.20 -8.42 24.08
CA GLY A 61 4.74 -9.77 24.16
C GLY A 61 4.93 -10.50 22.82
N LEU A 62 4.45 -9.94 21.70
CA LEU A 62 4.76 -10.44 20.34
C LEU A 62 5.99 -9.74 19.74
N VAL A 63 6.28 -8.53 20.20
CA VAL A 63 7.42 -7.73 19.74
C VAL A 63 8.65 -8.05 20.59
N SER A 64 9.79 -8.19 19.92
CA SER A 64 11.10 -8.41 20.53
C SER A 64 12.19 -7.84 19.61
N PRO A 65 13.45 -7.79 20.05
CA PRO A 65 14.57 -7.34 19.22
C PRO A 65 14.89 -8.26 18.02
N LYS A 66 14.15 -9.37 17.86
CA LYS A 66 14.22 -10.28 16.70
C LYS A 66 13.02 -10.15 15.76
N THR A 67 11.95 -9.48 16.20
CA THR A 67 10.68 -9.38 15.46
C THR A 67 10.71 -8.18 14.52
N GLN A 68 10.37 -8.39 13.25
CA GLN A 68 10.05 -7.32 12.31
C GLN A 68 8.55 -6.99 12.40
N VAL A 69 8.20 -5.71 12.39
CA VAL A 69 6.80 -5.27 12.43
C VAL A 69 6.46 -4.58 11.11
N VAL A 70 5.40 -5.04 10.45
CA VAL A 70 4.81 -4.38 9.28
C VAL A 70 3.46 -3.83 9.65
N VAL A 71 3.29 -2.53 9.44
CA VAL A 71 2.06 -1.80 9.74
C VAL A 71 1.35 -1.48 8.42
N ALA A 72 0.26 -2.19 8.16
CA ALA A 72 -0.48 -2.13 6.90
C ALA A 72 -2.00 -1.93 7.09
N PHE A 73 -2.45 -1.64 8.31
CA PHE A 73 -3.82 -1.21 8.55
C PHE A 73 -4.05 0.23 8.05
N PRO A 74 -5.31 0.62 7.73
CA PRO A 74 -5.60 1.97 7.29
C PRO A 74 -5.29 3.00 8.40
N PRO A 75 -4.49 4.03 8.11
CA PRO A 75 -4.08 4.99 9.12
C PRO A 75 -5.23 5.87 9.59
N ASP A 76 -5.31 6.05 10.91
CA ASP A 76 -6.31 6.89 11.56
C ASP A 76 -5.69 7.86 12.59
N GLY A 77 -4.39 7.72 12.87
CA GLY A 77 -3.65 8.54 13.82
C GLY A 77 -3.83 8.08 15.27
N GLN A 78 -5.05 7.77 15.69
CA GLN A 78 -5.35 7.40 17.08
C GLN A 78 -4.91 5.97 17.42
N THR A 79 -5.14 5.02 16.52
CA THR A 79 -4.67 3.64 16.65
C THR A 79 -3.14 3.61 16.51
N ASP A 80 -2.61 4.39 15.58
CA ASP A 80 -1.17 4.52 15.35
C ASP A 80 -0.41 5.01 16.61
N GLU A 81 -0.89 6.07 17.25
CA GLU A 81 -0.30 6.63 18.48
C GLU A 81 -0.31 5.66 19.66
N ARG A 82 -1.34 4.81 19.76
CA ARG A 82 -1.43 3.81 20.82
C ARG A 82 -0.52 2.62 20.57
N LEU A 83 -0.38 2.19 19.32
CA LEU A 83 0.37 0.98 18.96
C LEU A 83 1.87 1.21 18.72
N ALA A 84 2.26 2.38 18.23
CA ALA A 84 3.67 2.64 17.92
C ALA A 84 4.61 2.43 19.12
N PRO A 85 4.31 2.92 20.34
CA PRO A 85 5.19 2.74 21.50
C PRO A 85 5.44 1.28 21.87
N VAL A 86 4.42 0.41 21.79
CA VAL A 86 4.57 -1.02 22.13
C VAL A 86 5.34 -1.81 21.05
N CYS A 87 5.59 -1.20 19.89
CA CYS A 87 6.41 -1.78 18.83
C CYS A 87 7.86 -1.30 18.87
N ALA A 88 8.23 -0.37 19.77
CA ALA A 88 9.53 0.31 19.74
C ALA A 88 10.75 -0.63 19.88
N ASP A 89 10.58 -1.77 20.56
CA ASP A 89 11.62 -2.79 20.75
C ASP A 89 11.78 -3.74 19.53
N ALA A 90 11.02 -3.53 18.46
CA ALA A 90 11.12 -4.35 17.24
C ALA A 90 12.49 -4.21 16.56
N ALA A 91 12.97 -5.32 15.99
CA ALA A 91 14.17 -5.38 15.16
C ALA A 91 14.11 -4.41 13.96
N ALA A 92 12.91 -4.20 13.42
CA ALA A 92 12.58 -3.17 12.44
C ALA A 92 11.08 -2.91 12.41
N ILE A 93 10.69 -1.69 12.06
CA ILE A 93 9.29 -1.32 11.81
C ILE A 93 9.18 -0.75 10.40
N THR A 94 8.25 -1.26 9.60
CA THR A 94 7.91 -0.68 8.30
C THR A 94 6.45 -0.26 8.30
N TYR A 95 6.22 1.03 8.08
CA TYR A 95 4.89 1.63 8.06
C TYR A 95 4.47 2.01 6.64
N VAL A 96 3.33 1.44 6.20
CA VAL A 96 2.73 1.72 4.89
C VAL A 96 1.87 2.98 5.00
N SER A 97 2.47 4.12 4.70
CA SER A 97 1.78 5.41 4.60
C SER A 97 1.15 5.60 3.22
N SER A 98 0.68 6.81 2.94
CA SER A 98 0.05 7.19 1.67
C SER A 98 0.64 8.47 1.11
N THR A 99 0.76 8.56 -0.21
CA THR A 99 1.03 9.82 -0.92
C THR A 99 -0.09 10.86 -0.75
N GLY A 100 -1.17 10.53 -0.04
CA GLY A 100 -2.20 11.50 0.37
C GLY A 100 -1.67 12.59 1.32
N VAL A 101 -0.51 12.38 1.97
CA VAL A 101 0.16 13.41 2.78
C VAL A 101 0.54 14.66 1.99
N TYR A 102 0.70 14.54 0.67
CA TYR A 102 0.99 15.66 -0.22
C TYR A 102 -0.27 16.47 -0.59
N GLY A 103 -1.45 16.11 -0.08
CA GLY A 103 -2.68 16.89 -0.26
C GLY A 103 -3.02 17.14 -1.73
N ASP A 104 -3.13 18.42 -2.10
CA ASP A 104 -3.45 18.87 -3.45
C ASP A 104 -2.22 19.24 -4.29
N LEU A 105 -1.01 18.95 -3.80
CA LEU A 105 0.21 19.10 -4.60
C LEU A 105 0.10 18.27 -5.89
N ARG A 106 0.56 18.87 -6.98
CA ARG A 106 0.50 18.34 -8.34
C ARG A 106 1.88 18.23 -8.97
N GLY A 107 1.97 17.44 -10.03
CA GLY A 107 3.20 17.27 -10.79
C GLY A 107 4.10 16.15 -10.23
N LEU A 108 5.41 16.32 -10.39
CA LEU A 108 6.41 15.36 -9.91
C LEU A 108 6.52 15.43 -8.39
N ILE A 109 6.45 14.27 -7.73
CA ILE A 109 6.60 14.11 -6.29
C ILE A 109 7.62 13.01 -6.03
N ASP A 110 8.65 13.36 -5.28
CA ASP A 110 9.76 12.50 -4.88
C ASP A 110 10.01 12.60 -3.36
N ASP A 111 11.11 12.02 -2.90
CA ASP A 111 11.52 12.03 -1.49
C ASP A 111 11.96 13.41 -0.98
N ALA A 112 12.36 14.32 -1.88
CA ALA A 112 12.78 15.68 -1.53
C ALA A 112 11.60 16.67 -1.52
N THR A 113 10.46 16.26 -2.06
CA THR A 113 9.27 17.10 -2.17
C THR A 113 8.75 17.47 -0.78
N PRO A 114 8.64 18.78 -0.45
CA PRO A 114 8.15 19.22 0.84
C PRO A 114 6.66 18.89 0.99
N LEU A 115 6.25 18.66 2.24
CA LEU A 115 4.84 18.57 2.58
C LEU A 115 4.16 19.94 2.38
N PRO A 116 2.85 19.98 2.05
CA PRO A 116 2.12 21.23 1.96
C PRO A 116 2.15 21.98 3.30
N SER A 117 2.23 23.31 3.25
CA SER A 117 2.24 24.17 4.45
C SER A 117 0.95 24.05 5.28
N VAL A 118 -0.17 23.77 4.61
CA VAL A 118 -1.47 23.51 5.25
C VAL A 118 -1.93 22.13 4.80
N ALA A 119 -2.08 21.23 5.76
CA ALA A 119 -2.60 19.89 5.51
C ALA A 119 -4.13 19.92 5.42
N THR A 120 -4.69 19.12 4.51
CA THR A 120 -6.12 18.76 4.56
C THR A 120 -6.40 17.95 5.83
N GLU A 121 -7.66 17.84 6.25
CA GLU A 121 -8.03 17.03 7.43
C GLU A 121 -7.50 15.59 7.32
N ARG A 122 -7.65 14.98 6.15
CA ARG A 122 -7.09 13.66 5.86
C ARG A 122 -5.55 13.66 5.87
N GLY A 123 -4.92 14.67 5.28
CA GLY A 123 -3.47 14.82 5.30
C GLY A 123 -2.93 14.89 6.73
N ALA A 124 -3.59 15.66 7.60
CA ALA A 124 -3.24 15.78 9.01
C ALA A 124 -3.34 14.43 9.76
N ARG A 125 -4.40 13.63 9.51
CA ARG A 125 -4.50 12.27 10.07
C ARG A 125 -3.35 11.37 9.64
N LEU A 126 -3.02 11.38 8.34
CA LEU A 126 -1.90 10.61 7.81
C LEU A 126 -0.56 11.03 8.41
N LEU A 127 -0.32 12.32 8.56
CA LEU A 127 0.90 12.87 9.14
C LEU A 127 1.02 12.57 10.64
N ARG A 128 -0.09 12.61 11.39
CA ARG A 128 -0.14 12.20 12.79
C ARG A 128 0.27 10.74 12.96
N ALA A 129 -0.29 9.86 12.13
CA ALA A 129 0.10 8.45 12.09
C ALA A 129 1.59 8.26 11.71
N GLU A 130 2.07 8.95 10.66
CA GLU A 130 3.49 8.92 10.28
C GLU A 130 4.40 9.36 11.43
N GLN A 131 4.03 10.40 12.16
CA GLN A 131 4.83 10.92 13.27
C GLN A 131 4.93 9.91 14.41
N ALA A 132 3.83 9.24 14.77
CA ALA A 132 3.82 8.21 15.80
C ALA A 132 4.80 7.07 15.48
N TRP A 133 4.74 6.54 14.26
CA TRP A 133 5.63 5.46 13.84
C TRP A 133 7.08 5.92 13.66
N ARG A 134 7.31 7.12 13.13
CA ARG A 134 8.67 7.69 13.01
C ARG A 134 9.35 7.88 14.36
N ALA A 135 8.60 8.31 15.39
CA ALA A 135 9.13 8.46 16.74
C ALA A 135 9.67 7.13 17.32
N CYS A 136 9.19 6.00 16.81
CA CYS A 136 9.65 4.65 17.16
C CYS A 136 10.67 4.06 16.17
N GLY A 137 11.21 4.88 15.25
CA GLY A 137 12.25 4.48 14.31
C GLY A 137 11.75 3.71 13.08
N ALA A 138 10.46 3.80 12.76
CA ALA A 138 9.90 3.14 11.59
C ALA A 138 10.45 3.71 10.27
N THR A 139 10.67 2.82 9.31
CA THR A 139 10.82 3.18 7.90
C THR A 139 9.43 3.41 7.30
N VAL A 140 9.20 4.58 6.73
CA VAL A 140 7.91 4.99 6.18
C VAL A 140 7.90 4.85 4.66
N LEU A 141 6.92 4.12 4.12
CA LEU A 141 6.70 4.00 2.68
C LEU A 141 5.39 4.72 2.30
N ARG A 142 5.49 5.92 1.73
CA ARG A 142 4.37 6.71 1.20
C ARG A 142 3.90 6.12 -0.12
N CYS A 143 2.83 5.34 -0.05
CA CYS A 143 2.35 4.57 -1.19
C CYS A 143 1.24 5.31 -1.98
N PRO A 144 1.26 5.26 -3.32
CA PRO A 144 0.18 5.69 -4.18
C PRO A 144 -0.92 4.62 -4.22
N ALA A 145 -1.76 4.62 -5.25
CA ALA A 145 -2.80 3.63 -5.41
C ALA A 145 -2.21 2.20 -5.52
N ILE A 146 -2.60 1.32 -4.61
CA ILE A 146 -2.16 -0.07 -4.63
C ILE A 146 -3.08 -0.87 -5.53
N TYR A 147 -2.51 -1.65 -6.46
CA TYR A 147 -3.26 -2.50 -7.37
C TYR A 147 -2.69 -3.92 -7.44
N GLY A 148 -3.41 -4.80 -8.12
CA GLY A 148 -2.99 -6.15 -8.48
C GLY A 148 -4.16 -6.89 -9.11
N ARG A 149 -4.02 -8.20 -9.29
CA ARG A 149 -4.94 -9.04 -10.08
C ARG A 149 -6.43 -8.78 -9.87
N ASP A 150 -6.87 -8.63 -8.63
CA ASP A 150 -8.27 -8.54 -8.22
C ASP A 150 -8.66 -7.14 -7.70
N ARG A 151 -7.72 -6.18 -7.71
CA ARG A 151 -7.95 -4.82 -7.23
C ARG A 151 -7.22 -3.81 -8.07
N GLY A 152 -7.93 -2.83 -8.60
CA GLY A 152 -7.28 -1.73 -9.30
C GLY A 152 -8.21 -0.94 -10.19
N LEU A 153 -7.61 -0.03 -10.95
CA LEU A 153 -8.35 0.74 -11.93
C LEU A 153 -8.90 -0.16 -13.05
N HIS A 154 -8.10 -1.12 -13.54
CA HIS A 154 -8.55 -2.10 -14.54
C HIS A 154 -9.79 -2.88 -14.10
N VAL A 155 -9.84 -3.37 -12.85
CA VAL A 155 -11.03 -4.07 -12.31
C VAL A 155 -12.29 -3.19 -12.33
N ARG A 156 -12.16 -1.90 -12.00
CA ARG A 156 -13.29 -0.95 -12.03
C ARG A 156 -13.73 -0.61 -13.45
N ILE A 157 -12.79 -0.55 -14.40
CA ILE A 157 -13.10 -0.30 -15.81
C ILE A 157 -13.83 -1.50 -16.40
N VAL A 158 -13.29 -2.71 -16.19
CA VAL A 158 -13.87 -3.97 -16.71
C VAL A 158 -15.28 -4.21 -16.15
N SER A 159 -15.54 -3.83 -14.90
CA SER A 159 -16.87 -3.93 -14.29
C SER A 159 -17.83 -2.78 -14.66
N GLY A 160 -17.39 -1.78 -15.43
CA GLY A 160 -18.19 -0.60 -15.78
C GLY A 160 -18.40 0.40 -14.64
N ALA A 161 -17.75 0.20 -13.49
CA ALA A 161 -17.87 1.04 -12.30
C ALA A 161 -17.01 2.31 -12.36
N HIS A 162 -16.04 2.39 -13.26
CA HIS A 162 -15.15 3.56 -13.36
C HIS A 162 -15.81 4.73 -14.11
N ARG A 163 -15.44 5.95 -13.73
CA ARG A 163 -15.77 7.22 -14.40
C ARG A 163 -14.50 8.07 -14.43
N ILE A 164 -14.18 8.65 -15.58
CA ILE A 164 -12.98 9.45 -15.76
C ILE A 164 -13.25 10.87 -15.22
N PRO A 165 -12.51 11.35 -14.21
CA PRO A 165 -12.72 12.70 -13.66
C PRO A 165 -12.25 13.78 -14.65
N GLY A 166 -13.09 14.79 -14.87
CA GLY A 166 -12.76 15.94 -15.71
C GLY A 166 -12.49 15.54 -17.15
N ASP A 167 -11.40 16.04 -17.72
CA ASP A 167 -10.93 15.69 -19.07
C ASP A 167 -10.05 14.41 -19.09
N GLY A 168 -9.74 13.83 -17.92
CA GLY A 168 -8.89 12.65 -17.78
C GLY A 168 -7.39 12.87 -17.97
N THR A 169 -6.92 14.12 -18.00
CA THR A 169 -5.49 14.45 -18.17
C THR A 169 -4.68 14.38 -16.89
N ALA A 170 -5.34 14.30 -15.73
CA ALA A 170 -4.69 14.18 -14.43
C ALA A 170 -3.87 12.87 -14.33
N PHE A 171 -2.64 12.98 -13.86
CA PHE A 171 -1.74 11.86 -13.65
C PHE A 171 -2.09 11.06 -12.40
N THR A 172 -1.98 9.75 -12.54
CA THR A 172 -2.16 8.81 -11.45
C THR A 172 -0.99 7.86 -11.37
N SER A 173 -0.39 7.79 -10.18
CA SER A 173 0.66 6.82 -9.87
C SER A 173 0.08 5.63 -9.10
N ARG A 174 0.79 4.52 -9.12
CA ARG A 174 0.35 3.26 -8.52
C ARG A 174 1.54 2.38 -8.17
N ILE A 175 1.28 1.30 -7.46
CA ILE A 175 2.25 0.23 -7.25
C ILE A 175 1.55 -1.13 -7.18
N HIS A 176 2.12 -2.14 -7.82
CA HIS A 176 1.59 -3.49 -7.73
C HIS A 176 1.83 -4.03 -6.31
N VAL A 177 0.86 -4.73 -5.76
CA VAL A 177 0.89 -5.18 -4.36
C VAL A 177 2.06 -6.12 -4.07
N GLU A 178 2.48 -6.91 -5.06
CA GLU A 178 3.64 -7.80 -4.95
C GLU A 178 4.95 -7.01 -4.90
N ASP A 179 5.08 -5.96 -5.71
CA ASP A 179 6.26 -5.07 -5.66
C ASP A 179 6.31 -4.26 -4.37
N LEU A 180 5.16 -3.79 -3.91
CA LEU A 180 5.06 -3.16 -2.60
C LEU A 180 5.46 -4.12 -1.49
N ALA A 181 5.09 -5.40 -1.56
CA ALA A 181 5.53 -6.41 -0.59
C ALA A 181 7.06 -6.60 -0.60
N GLN A 182 7.70 -6.55 -1.77
CA GLN A 182 9.16 -6.59 -1.87
C GLN A 182 9.81 -5.40 -1.15
N LEU A 183 9.32 -4.18 -1.42
CA LEU A 183 9.81 -2.95 -0.78
C LEU A 183 9.60 -2.97 0.74
N ILE A 184 8.43 -3.42 1.19
CA ILE A 184 8.12 -3.51 2.63
C ILE A 184 9.11 -4.44 3.34
N LEU A 185 9.37 -5.63 2.79
CA LEU A 185 10.32 -6.54 3.42
C LEU A 185 11.76 -6.04 3.34
N ALA A 186 12.14 -5.32 2.28
CA ALA A 186 13.49 -4.75 2.13
C ALA A 186 13.74 -3.55 3.08
N ALA A 187 12.70 -2.78 3.39
CA ALA A 187 12.75 -1.59 4.25
C ALA A 187 13.30 -1.84 5.66
N ARG A 188 13.26 -3.10 6.14
CA ARG A 188 13.85 -3.50 7.43
C ARG A 188 15.33 -3.12 7.61
N ASN A 189 16.06 -2.91 6.51
CA ASN A 189 17.49 -2.61 6.51
C ASN A 189 17.82 -1.11 6.60
N VAL A 190 16.83 -0.22 6.56
CA VAL A 190 17.03 1.24 6.48
C VAL A 190 16.13 1.98 7.47
N ARG A 191 16.36 1.73 8.77
CA ARG A 191 15.55 2.26 9.88
C ARG A 191 15.47 3.80 9.86
N GLY A 192 14.29 4.33 10.15
CA GLY A 192 14.03 5.77 10.26
C GLY A 192 13.88 6.53 8.93
N GLU A 193 14.14 5.87 7.79
CA GLU A 193 14.00 6.50 6.48
C GLU A 193 12.55 6.74 6.08
N THR A 194 12.34 7.68 5.16
CA THR A 194 11.07 7.88 4.47
C THR A 194 11.29 7.81 2.97
N PHE A 195 10.40 7.06 2.30
CA PHE A 195 10.38 6.91 0.86
C PHE A 195 8.98 7.15 0.31
N VAL A 196 8.86 7.82 -0.83
CA VAL A 196 7.77 7.59 -1.77
C VAL A 196 8.08 6.33 -2.57
N VAL A 197 7.04 5.57 -2.89
CA VAL A 197 7.18 4.34 -3.68
C VAL A 197 6.21 4.36 -4.84
N GLY A 198 6.51 3.67 -5.92
CA GLY A 198 5.66 3.64 -7.11
C GLY A 198 6.24 2.70 -8.16
N ASP A 199 5.42 2.31 -9.12
CA ASP A 199 5.94 1.80 -10.39
C ASP A 199 6.61 2.92 -11.20
N ARG A 200 7.18 2.58 -12.36
CA ARG A 200 7.94 3.52 -13.20
C ARG A 200 7.08 4.22 -14.25
N ALA A 201 5.76 4.01 -14.24
CA ALA A 201 4.88 4.50 -15.29
C ALA A 201 3.65 5.26 -14.74
N PRO A 202 3.85 6.43 -14.08
CA PRO A 202 2.78 7.37 -13.89
C PRO A 202 2.11 7.69 -15.23
N ALA A 203 0.78 7.58 -15.28
CA ALA A 203 0.00 7.78 -16.50
C ALA A 203 -1.28 8.56 -16.20
N THR A 204 -1.77 9.27 -17.21
CA THR A 204 -3.06 9.96 -17.17
C THR A 204 -4.21 8.97 -17.07
N GLN A 205 -5.35 9.42 -16.52
CA GLN A 205 -6.56 8.61 -16.47
C GLN A 205 -6.98 8.11 -17.86
N ASN A 206 -6.84 8.98 -18.89
CA ASN A 206 -7.14 8.64 -20.27
C ASN A 206 -6.25 7.50 -20.80
N GLU A 207 -4.93 7.59 -20.64
CA GLU A 207 -4.01 6.56 -21.14
C GLU A 207 -4.34 5.17 -20.57
N ILE A 208 -4.65 5.10 -19.27
CA ILE A 208 -4.97 3.82 -18.62
C ILE A 208 -6.34 3.34 -19.04
N ALA A 209 -7.32 4.24 -19.13
CA ALA A 209 -8.67 3.90 -19.55
C ALA A 209 -8.67 3.34 -20.97
N ASP A 210 -7.94 3.98 -21.88
CA ASP A 210 -7.82 3.57 -23.28
C ASP A 210 -7.09 2.23 -23.39
N TRP A 211 -5.98 2.07 -22.67
CA TRP A 211 -5.23 0.81 -22.64
C TRP A 211 -6.08 -0.34 -22.10
N VAL A 212 -6.75 -0.16 -20.95
CA VAL A 212 -7.59 -1.22 -20.36
C VAL A 212 -8.78 -1.54 -21.27
N ALA A 213 -9.46 -0.52 -21.81
CA ALA A 213 -10.60 -0.72 -22.71
C ALA A 213 -10.20 -1.58 -23.92
N LYS A 214 -9.06 -1.25 -24.52
CA LYS A 214 -8.47 -2.00 -25.63
C LYS A 214 -8.08 -3.43 -25.21
N GLU A 215 -7.30 -3.58 -24.15
CA GLU A 215 -6.74 -4.86 -23.69
C GLU A 215 -7.84 -5.85 -23.27
N TYR A 216 -8.90 -5.36 -22.63
CA TYR A 216 -9.98 -6.20 -22.12
C TYR A 216 -11.18 -6.30 -23.06
N GLY A 217 -11.22 -5.53 -24.15
CA GLY A 217 -12.34 -5.49 -25.08
C GLY A 217 -13.62 -4.95 -24.44
N VAL A 218 -13.50 -3.93 -23.58
CA VAL A 218 -14.63 -3.31 -22.87
C VAL A 218 -14.82 -1.85 -23.30
N PRO A 219 -16.03 -1.26 -23.15
CA PRO A 219 -16.24 0.14 -23.45
C PRO A 219 -15.34 1.05 -22.63
N ARG A 220 -14.85 2.12 -23.26
CA ARG A 220 -14.15 3.19 -22.57
C ARG A 220 -15.10 3.85 -21.55
N PRO A 221 -14.68 4.04 -20.28
CA PRO A 221 -15.49 4.73 -19.29
C PRO A 221 -15.77 6.19 -19.70
N PRO A 222 -16.96 6.73 -19.39
CA PRO A 222 -17.28 8.12 -19.72
C PRO A 222 -16.59 9.10 -18.77
N HIS A 223 -16.39 10.33 -19.26
CA HIS A 223 -16.00 11.48 -18.45
C HIS A 223 -17.15 11.99 -17.58
N VAL A 224 -16.81 12.47 -16.39
CA VAL A 224 -17.75 13.10 -15.45
C VAL A 224 -17.10 14.32 -14.79
N PRO A 225 -17.88 15.30 -14.30
CA PRO A 225 -17.30 16.44 -13.59
C PRO A 225 -16.49 16.02 -12.36
N VAL A 226 -15.36 16.68 -12.10
CA VAL A 226 -14.36 16.27 -11.07
C VAL A 226 -14.97 16.22 -9.67
N GLU A 227 -15.91 17.10 -9.39
CA GLU A 227 -16.66 17.20 -8.14
C GLU A 227 -17.58 15.99 -7.87
N THR A 228 -17.92 15.22 -8.90
CA THR A 228 -18.80 14.03 -8.78
C THR A 228 -18.06 12.76 -8.39
N VAL A 229 -16.72 12.76 -8.46
CA VAL A 229 -15.90 11.62 -8.03
C VAL A 229 -15.34 11.83 -6.63
N HIS A 230 -15.01 10.76 -5.93
CA HIS A 230 -14.37 10.82 -4.61
C HIS A 230 -13.04 11.59 -4.66
N GLU A 231 -12.72 12.36 -3.61
CA GLU A 231 -11.51 13.21 -3.54
C GLU A 231 -10.20 12.48 -3.87
N THR A 232 -10.08 11.19 -3.51
CA THR A 232 -8.91 10.34 -3.83
C THR A 232 -8.61 10.21 -5.32
N LEU A 233 -9.63 10.41 -6.17
CA LEU A 233 -9.51 10.26 -7.62
C LEU A 233 -9.17 11.59 -8.32
N ARG A 234 -9.08 12.69 -7.57
CA ARG A 234 -8.86 14.05 -8.09
C ARG A 234 -7.39 14.48 -8.08
N ALA A 235 -6.52 13.65 -7.50
CA ALA A 235 -5.09 13.93 -7.43
C ALA A 235 -4.43 13.88 -8.82
N ASP A 236 -3.41 14.72 -9.01
CA ASP A 236 -2.62 14.83 -10.24
C ASP A 236 -1.12 14.74 -9.89
N ARG A 237 -0.67 13.53 -9.53
CA ARG A 237 0.68 13.28 -9.02
C ARG A 237 1.41 12.20 -9.79
N ARG A 238 2.62 12.55 -10.22
CA ARG A 238 3.62 11.66 -10.79
C ARG A 238 4.63 11.32 -9.70
N ILE A 239 4.52 10.13 -9.12
CA ILE A 239 5.40 9.70 -8.04
C ILE A 239 6.67 9.11 -8.65
N ASP A 240 7.82 9.61 -8.20
CA ASP A 240 9.13 9.05 -8.53
C ASP A 240 9.66 8.24 -7.34
N GLY A 241 9.46 6.92 -7.40
CA GLY A 241 9.95 5.98 -6.40
C GLY A 241 11.38 5.48 -6.64
N SER A 242 12.16 6.10 -7.53
CA SER A 242 13.48 5.59 -7.96
C SER A 242 14.48 5.48 -6.81
N ARG A 243 14.51 6.44 -5.89
CA ARG A 243 15.37 6.40 -4.70
C ARG A 243 15.05 5.21 -3.81
N ALA A 244 13.77 4.91 -3.58
CA ALA A 244 13.36 3.74 -2.81
C ALA A 244 13.87 2.44 -3.45
N LEU A 245 13.70 2.29 -4.77
CA LEU A 245 14.18 1.11 -5.51
C LEU A 245 15.70 0.95 -5.41
N ALA A 246 16.44 2.04 -5.56
CA ALA A 246 17.90 2.04 -5.50
C ALA A 246 18.42 1.69 -4.10
N ILE A 247 17.92 2.37 -3.06
CA ILE A 247 18.38 2.18 -1.67
C ILE A 247 17.95 0.81 -1.12
N LEU A 248 16.76 0.33 -1.47
CA LEU A 248 16.24 -0.95 -0.99
C LEU A 248 16.71 -2.15 -1.84
N GLY A 249 17.37 -1.89 -2.98
CA GLY A 249 17.84 -2.92 -3.89
C GLY A 249 16.71 -3.76 -4.52
N VAL A 250 15.55 -3.14 -4.76
CA VAL A 250 14.37 -3.84 -5.28
C VAL A 250 14.23 -3.63 -6.78
N THR A 251 14.06 -4.73 -7.52
CA THR A 251 13.65 -4.72 -8.92
C THR A 251 12.15 -5.00 -9.01
N LEU A 252 11.42 -4.15 -9.72
CA LEU A 252 9.97 -4.31 -9.91
C LEU A 252 9.69 -5.50 -10.82
N ILE A 253 8.76 -6.36 -10.40
CA ILE A 253 8.14 -7.40 -11.21
C ILE A 253 7.21 -6.73 -12.24
N TYR A 254 6.50 -5.67 -11.85
CA TYR A 254 5.55 -4.94 -12.67
C TYR A 254 5.97 -3.47 -12.77
N PRO A 255 6.94 -3.14 -13.65
CA PRO A 255 7.47 -1.78 -13.76
C PRO A 255 6.46 -0.78 -14.31
N SER A 256 5.38 -1.23 -14.94
CA SER A 256 4.29 -0.37 -15.42
C SER A 256 2.90 -0.99 -15.21
N TYR A 257 1.87 -0.16 -15.36
CA TYR A 257 0.48 -0.65 -15.38
C TYR A 257 0.20 -1.62 -16.53
N VAL A 258 0.96 -1.54 -17.64
CA VAL A 258 0.83 -2.46 -18.77
C VAL A 258 1.24 -3.86 -18.34
N ASP A 259 2.29 -3.98 -17.52
CA ASP A 259 2.79 -5.26 -17.03
C ASP A 259 1.87 -5.86 -15.96
N GLY A 260 1.38 -5.03 -15.02
CA GLY A 260 0.65 -5.53 -13.86
C GLY A 260 -0.87 -5.62 -14.02
N MET A 261 -1.45 -4.96 -15.03
CA MET A 261 -2.89 -5.00 -15.29
C MET A 261 -3.24 -5.97 -16.42
N VAL A 262 -2.31 -6.84 -16.86
CA VAL A 262 -2.59 -7.85 -17.89
C VAL A 262 -3.69 -8.81 -17.46
N LYS A 263 -4.47 -9.25 -18.44
CA LYS A 263 -5.47 -10.29 -18.23
C LYS A 263 -4.73 -11.57 -17.87
N ALA A 264 -4.98 -12.10 -16.67
CA ALA A 264 -4.54 -13.44 -16.35
C ALA A 264 -5.06 -14.42 -17.44
N PRO A 265 -4.24 -15.37 -17.92
CA PRO A 265 -4.76 -16.40 -18.81
C PRO A 265 -5.94 -17.07 -18.10
N ARG A 266 -7.06 -17.22 -18.81
CA ARG A 266 -8.18 -18.04 -18.34
C ARG A 266 -7.57 -19.42 -18.05
N VAL A 267 -7.49 -19.80 -16.78
CA VAL A 267 -7.32 -21.20 -16.44
C VAL A 267 -8.61 -21.84 -16.95
N ILE A 268 -8.53 -22.47 -18.12
CA ILE A 268 -9.59 -23.35 -18.61
C ILE A 268 -9.53 -24.52 -17.65
N SER A 269 -10.35 -24.47 -16.59
CA SER A 269 -10.71 -25.65 -15.84
C SER A 269 -11.44 -26.56 -16.82
N GLY A 270 -10.70 -27.53 -17.36
CA GLY A 270 -11.28 -28.68 -18.05
C GLY A 270 -12.02 -29.58 -17.08
#